data_AF-A0ABD0RCH0-F1
#
_entry.id   AF-A0ABD0RCH0-F1
#
_cell.length_a   1.000
_cell.length_b   1.000
_cell.length_c   1.000
_cell.angle_alpha   90.00
_cell.angle_beta   90.00
_cell.angle_gamma   90.00
#
_symmetry.space_group_name_H-M   'P 1'
#
loop_
_entity.id
_entity.type
_entity.pdbx_description
1 polymer ?
#
loop_
_entity_poly.entity_id
_entity_poly.type
_entity_poly.pdbx_seq_one_letter_code
_entity_poly.pdbx_strand_id
1 'polypeptide(L)'
;SKAIVDGNLKLILGLIWTLILHYSISMPMWEDEDDEDARKLTPKQRLLGWIQNKVPQLPINNFHRDWRDGKALGALVDNCAP
;
A
#
# COMPACT_ATOMS: atom_id res chain seq x y z
N SER A 1 0.07 -12.88 -25.19
CA SER A 1 -0.83 -11.71 -25.23
C SER A 1 -0.22 -10.66 -26.14
N LYS A 2 -0.84 -10.35 -27.28
CA LYS A 2 -0.33 -9.37 -28.25
C LYS A 2 -0.06 -8.00 -27.61
N ALA A 3 -0.86 -7.58 -26.63
CA ALA A 3 -0.67 -6.31 -25.93
C ALA A 3 0.71 -6.10 -25.27
N ILE A 4 1.34 -7.18 -24.78
CA ILE A 4 2.67 -7.10 -24.16
C ILE A 4 3.76 -7.09 -25.25
N VAL A 5 3.62 -7.99 -26.24
CA VAL A 5 4.56 -8.13 -27.35
C VAL A 5 4.58 -6.88 -28.23
N ASP A 6 3.42 -6.25 -28.42
CA ASP A 6 3.22 -5.04 -29.22
C ASP A 6 3.52 -3.75 -28.41
N GLY A 7 3.99 -3.86 -27.16
CA GLY A 7 4.44 -2.71 -26.37
C GLY A 7 3.34 -1.75 -25.91
N ASN A 8 2.11 -2.22 -25.67
CA ASN A 8 1.04 -1.37 -25.16
C ASN A 8 1.30 -0.98 -23.70
N LEU A 9 1.91 0.20 -23.51
CA LEU A 9 2.35 0.69 -22.21
C LEU A 9 1.20 0.76 -21.18
N LYS A 10 -0.01 1.16 -21.59
CA LYS A 10 -1.17 1.24 -20.68
C LYS A 10 -1.51 -0.12 -20.08
N LEU A 11 -1.51 -1.17 -20.91
CA LEU A 11 -1.83 -2.52 -20.48
C LEU A 11 -0.67 -3.16 -19.70
N ILE A 12 0.58 -2.85 -20.04
CA ILE A 12 1.76 -3.27 -19.29
C ILE A 12 1.75 -2.66 -17.88
N LEU A 13 1.51 -1.36 -17.75
CA LEU A 13 1.38 -0.69 -16.45
C LEU A 13 0.21 -1.24 -15.64
N GLY A 14 -0.93 -1.52 -16.29
CA GLY A 14 -2.06 -2.18 -15.65
C GLY A 14 -1.69 -3.57 -15.11
N LEU A 15 -0.96 -4.37 -15.89
CA LEU A 15 -0.48 -5.69 -15.47
C LEU A 15 0.47 -5.58 -14.26
N ILE A 16 1.47 -4.71 -14.33
CA ILE A 16 2.42 -4.48 -13.23
C ILE A 16 1.66 -4.02 -11.97
N TRP A 17 0.71 -3.11 -12.11
CA TRP A 17 -0.12 -2.66 -11.00
C TRP A 17 -0.92 -3.80 -10.37
N THR A 18 -1.53 -4.67 -11.18
CA THR A 18 -2.23 -5.86 -10.67
C THR A 18 -1.29 -6.78 -9.89
N LEU A 19 -0.06 -6.98 -10.37
CA LEU A 19 0.93 -7.81 -9.69
C LEU A 19 1.36 -7.19 -8.35
N ILE A 20 1.65 -5.88 -8.31
CA ILE A 20 2.00 -5.17 -7.08
C ILE A 20 0.85 -5.27 -6.07
N LEU A 21 -0.38 -4.98 -6.50
CA LEU A 21 -1.54 -5.01 -5.62
C LEU A 21 -1.74 -6.41 -5.03
N HIS A 22 -1.64 -7.45 -5.85
CA HIS A 22 -1.87 -8.82 -5.41
C HIS A 22 -0.75 -9.35 -4.51
N TYR A 23 0.50 -9.29 -4.97
CA TYR A 23 1.60 -9.97 -4.29
C TYR A 23 2.24 -9.14 -3.17
N SER A 24 2.23 -7.81 -3.26
CA SER A 24 2.90 -6.96 -2.27
C SER A 24 1.93 -6.40 -1.22
N ILE A 25 0.63 -6.31 -1.51
CA ILE A 25 -0.36 -5.69 -0.60
C ILE A 25 -1.43 -6.68 -0.15
N SER A 26 -2.01 -7.48 -1.05
CA SER A 26 -3.12 -8.38 -0.70
C SER A 26 -2.70 -9.71 -0.08
N MET A 27 -1.70 -10.37 -0.64
CA MET A 27 -1.29 -11.73 -0.25
C MET A 27 -0.43 -11.81 1.04
N PRO A 28 0.45 -10.86 1.37
CA PRO A 28 1.33 -11.02 2.53
C PRO A 28 0.55 -11.04 3.85
N MET A 29 1.03 -11.84 4.81
CA MET A 29 0.61 -11.77 6.21
C MET A 29 1.41 -10.66 6.90
N TRP A 30 0.74 -9.76 7.61
CA TRP A 30 1.38 -8.65 8.33
C TRP A 30 1.37 -8.95 9.83
N GLU A 31 2.45 -8.63 10.53
CA GLU A 31 2.69 -9.07 11.92
C GLU A 31 1.65 -8.54 12.93
N ASP A 32 1.06 -7.38 12.65
CA ASP A 32 0.15 -6.65 13.56
C ASP A 32 -1.32 -6.71 13.11
N GLU A 33 -1.72 -7.72 12.32
CA GLU A 33 -3.03 -7.75 11.66
C GLU A 33 -3.80 -9.06 11.88
N ASP A 34 -5.06 -8.96 12.35
CA ASP A 34 -5.97 -10.08 12.46
C ASP A 34 -6.47 -10.53 11.08
N ASP A 35 -6.25 -11.80 10.76
CA ASP A 35 -6.46 -12.40 9.42
C ASP A 35 -7.94 -12.36 8.98
N GLU A 36 -8.88 -12.38 9.93
CA GLU A 36 -10.34 -12.24 9.71
C GLU A 36 -10.72 -10.84 9.22
N ASP A 37 -10.07 -9.80 9.76
CA ASP A 37 -10.42 -8.40 9.47
C ASP A 37 -9.66 -7.89 8.23
N ALA A 38 -8.42 -8.37 8.02
CA ALA A 38 -7.65 -8.10 6.80
C ALA A 38 -8.40 -8.54 5.53
N ARG A 39 -9.12 -9.66 5.58
CA ARG A 39 -9.88 -10.21 4.43
C ARG A 39 -11.14 -9.41 4.07
N LYS A 40 -11.65 -8.57 4.98
CA LYS A 40 -12.85 -7.73 4.75
C LYS A 40 -12.50 -6.39 4.12
N LEU A 41 -11.24 -5.97 4.18
CA LEU A 41 -10.77 -4.68 3.69
C LEU A 41 -10.28 -4.75 2.25
N THR A 42 -10.47 -3.66 1.50
CA THR A 42 -9.76 -3.51 0.22
C THR A 42 -8.24 -3.38 0.47
N PRO A 43 -7.37 -3.74 -0.48
CA PRO A 43 -5.91 -3.65 -0.28
C PRO A 43 -5.45 -2.22 0.06
N LYS A 44 -6.16 -1.21 -0.47
CA LYS A 44 -5.93 0.20 -0.14
C LYS A 44 -6.27 0.51 1.31
N GLN A 45 -7.43 0.07 1.79
CA GLN A 45 -7.85 0.31 3.18
C GLN A 45 -6.95 -0.43 4.17
N ARG A 46 -6.58 -1.66 3.83
CA ARG A 46 -5.62 -2.47 4.58
C ARG A 46 -4.30 -1.74 4.79
N LEU A 47 -3.69 -1.26 3.70
CA LEU A 47 -2.43 -0.50 3.77
C LEU A 47 -2.57 0.83 4.53
N LEU A 48 -3.68 1.56 4.35
CA LEU A 48 -3.94 2.78 5.12
C LEU A 48 -4.06 2.49 6.63
N GLY A 49 -4.76 1.42 7.01
CA GLY A 49 -4.93 1.01 8.40
C GLY A 49 -3.61 0.67 9.06
N TRP A 50 -2.75 -0.11 8.38
CA TRP A 50 -1.44 -0.45 8.91
C TRP A 50 -0.54 0.77 9.11
N ILE A 51 -0.49 1.69 8.13
CA ILE A 51 0.29 2.92 8.28
C ILE A 51 -0.26 3.77 9.43
N GLN A 52 -1.59 3.88 9.53
CA GLN A 52 -2.23 4.63 10.62
C GLN A 52 -1.91 4.04 11.99
N ASN A 53 -1.81 2.71 12.10
CA ASN A 53 -1.39 2.03 13.32
C ASN A 53 0.08 2.30 13.68
N LYS A 54 0.97 2.40 12.68
CA LYS A 54 2.40 2.76 12.90
C LYS A 54 2.61 4.24 13.21
N VAL A 55 1.73 5.12 12.73
CA VAL A 55 1.85 6.58 12.92
C VAL A 55 0.53 7.16 13.47
N PRO A 56 0.14 6.80 14.71
CA PRO A 56 -1.16 7.19 15.27
C PRO A 56 -1.31 8.71 15.50
N GLN A 57 -0.20 9.45 15.54
CA GLN A 57 -0.15 10.88 15.78
C GLN A 57 -0.44 11.74 14.54
N LEU A 58 -0.41 11.16 13.33
CA LEU A 58 -0.73 11.85 12.08
C LEU A 58 -1.95 11.19 11.40
N PRO A 59 -2.95 11.96 10.96
CA PRO A 59 -4.08 11.39 10.23
C PRO A 59 -3.68 11.05 8.79
N ILE A 60 -3.54 9.77 8.47
CA ILE A 60 -3.18 9.27 7.14
C ILE A 60 -4.42 8.70 6.44
N ASN A 61 -4.94 9.44 5.46
CA ASN A 61 -6.18 9.13 4.77
C ASN A 61 -5.99 8.85 3.26
N ASN A 62 -4.80 9.14 2.72
CA ASN A 62 -4.48 8.92 1.32
C ASN A 62 -2.99 8.65 1.06
N PHE A 63 -2.66 8.30 -0.19
CA PHE A 63 -1.29 8.05 -0.67
C PHE A 63 -0.76 9.18 -1.56
N HIS A 64 -1.23 10.42 -1.35
CA HIS A 64 -0.81 11.58 -2.14
C HIS A 64 -0.54 12.80 -1.26
N ARG A 65 -1.59 13.54 -0.85
CA ARG A 65 -1.44 14.84 -0.18
C ARG A 65 -0.78 14.72 1.18
N ASP A 66 -1.10 13.66 1.93
CA ASP A 66 -0.64 13.47 3.31
C ASP A 66 0.88 13.21 3.38
N TRP A 67 1.50 12.85 2.25
CA TRP A 67 2.92 12.53 2.14
C TRP A 67 3.75 13.67 1.55
N ARG A 68 3.10 14.76 1.11
CA ARG A 68 3.72 15.79 0.27
C ARG A 68 4.77 16.63 0.99
N ASP A 69 4.63 16.84 2.30
CA ASP A 69 5.57 17.62 3.10
C ASP A 69 6.70 16.76 3.71
N GLY A 70 6.67 15.44 3.47
CA GLY A 70 7.66 14.47 3.95
C GLY A 70 7.56 14.11 5.43
N LYS A 71 6.68 14.76 6.22
CA LYS A 71 6.59 14.49 7.66
C LYS A 71 6.03 13.11 7.97
N ALA A 72 5.01 12.67 7.22
CA ALA A 72 4.45 11.33 7.35
C ALA A 72 5.49 10.24 7.04
N LEU A 73 6.39 10.50 6.08
CA LEU A 73 7.48 9.58 5.74
C LEU A 73 8.49 9.49 6.88
N GLY A 74 8.93 10.63 7.42
CA GLY A 74 9.85 10.66 8.56
C GLY A 74 9.27 9.95 9.78
N ALA A 75 8.02 10.28 10.13
CA ALA A 75 7.34 9.67 11.27
C ALA A 75 7.17 8.15 11.11
N LEU A 76 6.90 7.65 9.89
CA LEU A 76 6.83 6.21 9.63
C LEU A 76 8.19 5.52 9.84
N VAL A 77 9.27 6.11 9.33
CA VAL A 77 10.63 5.57 9.50
C VAL A 77 11.02 5.50 10.97
N ASP A 78 10.83 6.60 11.71
CA ASP A 78 11.15 6.69 13.14
C ASP A 78 10.35 5.67 13.98
N ASN A 79 9.11 5.35 13.59
CA ASN A 79 8.29 4.34 14.29
C ASN A 79 8.61 2.89 13.87
N CYS A 80 9.20 2.67 12.69
CA CYS A 80 9.63 1.34 12.25
C CYS A 80 10.98 0.92 12.87
N ALA A 81 11.88 1.88 13.10
CA ALA A 81 13.19 1.64 13.70
C ALA A 81 13.65 2.92 14.44
N PRO A 82 13.28 3.07 15.73
CA PRO A 82 13.57 4.27 16.51
C PRO A 82 15.06 4.47 16.81
#